data_AF-A0A183V7K7-F1
#
_entry.id   AF-A0A183V7K7-F1
#
_cell.length_a   1.000
_cell.length_b   1.000
_cell.length_c   1.000
_cell.angle_alpha   90.00
_cell.angle_beta   90.00
_cell.angle_gamma   90.00
#
_symmetry.space_group_name_H-M   'P 1'
#
loop_
_entity.id
_entity.type
_entity.pdbx_description
1 polymer ?
#
loop_
_entity_poly.entity_id
_entity_poly.type
_entity_poly.pdbx_seq_one_letter_code
_entity_poly.pdbx_strand_id
1 'polypeptide(L)'
;MLRQIVIASLSDSIARRIDRSSCNDEVPKGAYECQKLKRRPHFQDYVFIDASSVLYKDEPDWVLFQEIVQVNDKKCMQNVMTVESEWLPRLANAYCEFGTVKDAEPKYDRSEDAVVVAHKCSFGDRNWSLGEVNRPMASNLVLYRHFARFFLDGSVCPPLAEYADKLLLSPATMIKPWAKLQQRTERLLNALVEYEVCFFMRGCFIIILVTLLSRIIKKLQVTSRARLLEVWKMRSEYLLDEYLEWVPRCFHDSVQLAWPPTDEKQKSNSAL
;
A
#
# COMPACT_ATOMS: atom_id res chain seq x y z
N MET A 1 -12.42 -10.23 -13.61
CA MET A 1 -13.20 -9.58 -12.53
C MET A 1 -14.05 -10.54 -11.71
N LEU A 2 -14.86 -11.42 -12.30
CA LEU A 2 -15.78 -12.30 -11.53
C LEU A 2 -15.08 -13.12 -10.43
N ARG A 3 -13.91 -13.72 -10.73
CA ARG A 3 -13.11 -14.48 -9.75
C ARG A 3 -12.76 -13.67 -8.50
N GLN A 4 -12.37 -12.41 -8.68
CA GLN A 4 -11.99 -11.52 -7.57
C GLN A 4 -13.19 -11.18 -6.67
N ILE A 5 -14.39 -11.03 -7.24
CA ILE A 5 -15.62 -10.77 -6.47
C ILE A 5 -15.94 -11.99 -5.59
N VAL A 6 -15.87 -13.19 -6.16
CA VAL A 6 -16.13 -14.43 -5.41
C VAL A 6 -15.13 -14.60 -4.26
N ILE A 7 -13.84 -14.35 -4.51
CA ILE A 7 -12.79 -14.42 -3.48
C ILE A 7 -13.01 -13.43 -2.35
N ALA A 8 -13.43 -12.20 -2.66
CA ALA A 8 -13.76 -11.21 -1.63
C ALA A 8 -14.97 -11.65 -0.79
N SER A 9 -15.95 -12.34 -1.40
CA SER A 9 -17.16 -12.80 -0.71
C SER A 9 -16.99 -14.08 0.13
N LEU A 10 -16.13 -15.01 -0.31
CA LEU A 10 -15.91 -16.33 0.28
C LEU A 10 -14.45 -16.49 0.72
N SER A 11 -13.94 -15.48 1.41
CA SER A 11 -12.54 -15.44 1.89
C SER A 11 -12.25 -16.45 3.01
N ASP A 12 -13.29 -17.02 3.62
CA ASP A 12 -13.21 -18.10 4.61
C ASP A 12 -13.04 -19.49 3.97
N SER A 13 -13.45 -19.68 2.71
CA SER A 13 -13.37 -20.94 1.97
C SER A 13 -12.13 -21.03 1.08
N ILE A 14 -10.97 -20.60 1.59
CA ILE A 14 -9.70 -20.73 0.87
C ILE A 14 -8.93 -21.94 1.39
N ALA A 15 -8.37 -22.71 0.44
CA ALA A 15 -7.49 -23.82 0.70
C ALA A 15 -6.15 -23.65 -0.03
N ARG A 16 -5.08 -24.12 0.61
CA ARG A 16 -3.72 -24.14 0.09
C ARG A 16 -3.27 -25.58 -0.10
N ARG A 17 -2.60 -25.85 -1.21
CA ARG A 17 -1.97 -27.14 -1.50
C ARG A 17 -0.82 -27.37 -0.53
N ILE A 18 -0.74 -28.58 0.03
CA ILE A 18 0.38 -28.97 0.88
C ILE A 18 1.55 -29.37 -0.01
N ASP A 19 2.70 -28.75 0.21
CA ASP A 19 3.93 -29.20 -0.42
C ASP A 19 4.48 -30.40 0.35
N ARG A 20 4.62 -31.54 -0.34
CA ARG A 20 5.08 -32.80 0.28
C ARG A 20 6.51 -32.71 0.79
N SER A 21 7.31 -31.78 0.25
CA SER A 21 8.68 -31.54 0.71
C SER A 21 8.75 -30.92 2.11
N SER A 22 7.65 -30.31 2.57
CA SER A 22 7.60 -29.52 3.80
C SER A 22 7.02 -30.26 5.02
N CYS A 23 6.58 -31.52 4.87
CA CYS A 23 6.05 -32.36 5.95
C CYS A 23 6.79 -33.71 6.01
N ASN A 24 7.21 -34.12 7.21
CA ASN A 24 7.80 -35.44 7.47
C ASN A 24 6.76 -36.57 7.55
N ASP A 25 5.48 -36.24 7.61
CA ASP A 25 4.38 -37.20 7.68
C ASP A 25 3.97 -37.68 6.28
N GLU A 26 3.41 -38.90 6.17
CA GLU A 26 2.87 -39.47 4.93
C GLU A 26 1.63 -38.68 4.46
N VAL A 27 1.85 -37.51 3.84
CA VAL A 27 0.77 -36.68 3.31
C VAL A 27 0.23 -37.29 2.00
N PRO A 28 -1.09 -37.53 1.89
CA PRO A 28 -1.68 -38.04 0.65
C PRO A 28 -1.45 -37.13 -0.56
N LYS A 29 -1.29 -37.73 -1.75
CA LYS A 29 -1.19 -36.98 -3.02
C LYS A 29 -2.44 -36.13 -3.25
N GLY A 30 -2.24 -34.85 -3.56
CA GLY A 30 -3.32 -33.91 -3.85
C GLY A 30 -4.04 -33.37 -2.61
N ALA A 31 -3.43 -33.46 -1.42
CA ALA A 31 -3.99 -32.93 -0.19
C ALA A 31 -3.91 -31.40 -0.12
N TYR A 32 -4.99 -30.79 0.32
CA TYR A 32 -5.13 -29.38 0.61
C TYR A 32 -5.47 -29.17 2.08
N GLU A 33 -5.03 -28.04 2.62
CA GLU A 33 -5.47 -27.53 3.91
C GLU A 33 -6.35 -26.31 3.70
N CYS A 34 -7.42 -26.18 4.48
CA CYS A 34 -8.27 -25.00 4.45
C CYS A 34 -8.39 -24.35 5.83
N GLN A 35 -8.89 -23.12 5.85
CA GLN A 35 -9.09 -22.36 7.09
C GLN A 35 -10.27 -22.87 7.92
N LYS A 36 -11.32 -23.39 7.28
CA LYS A 36 -12.54 -23.88 7.96
C LYS A 36 -12.30 -25.10 8.84
N LEU A 37 -11.37 -25.98 8.46
CA LEU A 37 -11.04 -27.14 9.26
C LEU A 37 -10.00 -26.78 10.33
N LYS A 38 -10.52 -26.57 11.54
CA LYS A 38 -9.72 -26.29 12.74
C LYS A 38 -8.71 -27.40 12.96
N ARG A 39 -7.49 -26.99 13.33
CA ARG A 39 -6.43 -27.91 13.72
C ARG A 39 -6.89 -28.70 14.94
N ARG A 40 -7.17 -29.99 14.78
CA ARG A 40 -7.31 -30.87 15.93
C ARG A 40 -5.91 -31.36 16.32
N PRO A 41 -5.55 -31.31 17.61
CA PRO A 41 -4.21 -31.68 18.06
C PRO A 41 -3.83 -33.15 17.78
N HIS A 42 -4.79 -33.99 17.39
CA HIS A 42 -4.59 -35.43 17.12
C HIS A 42 -5.15 -35.88 15.75
N PHE A 43 -5.69 -34.99 14.93
CA PHE A 43 -6.25 -35.36 13.63
C PHE A 43 -6.06 -34.24 12.60
N GLN A 44 -5.35 -34.55 11.52
CA GLN A 44 -5.10 -33.63 10.43
C GLN A 44 -6.12 -33.92 9.33
N ASP A 45 -7.16 -33.09 9.28
CA ASP A 45 -8.20 -33.22 8.27
C ASP A 45 -7.72 -32.63 6.94
N TYR A 46 -7.39 -33.50 5.98
CA TYR A 46 -7.08 -33.11 4.61
C TYR A 46 -8.35 -33.01 3.77
N VAL A 47 -8.35 -32.06 2.84
CA VAL A 47 -9.40 -31.93 1.82
C VAL A 47 -8.80 -32.13 0.43
N PHE A 48 -9.59 -32.68 -0.48
CA PHE A 48 -9.16 -33.01 -1.84
C PHE A 48 -10.03 -32.29 -2.86
N ILE A 49 -9.49 -32.01 -4.04
CA ILE A 49 -10.32 -31.54 -5.16
C ILE A 49 -11.18 -32.71 -5.64
N ASP A 50 -12.47 -32.47 -5.85
CA ASP A 50 -13.35 -33.50 -6.38
C ASP A 50 -12.93 -33.94 -7.80
N ALA A 51 -13.05 -35.25 -8.09
CA ALA A 51 -12.61 -35.82 -9.37
C ALA A 51 -13.41 -35.31 -10.57
N SER A 52 -14.63 -34.78 -10.35
CA SER A 52 -15.44 -34.16 -11.39
C SER A 52 -14.98 -32.74 -11.75
N SER A 53 -14.12 -32.12 -10.93
CA SER A 53 -13.64 -30.75 -11.15
C SER A 53 -12.62 -30.69 -12.28
N VAL A 54 -12.72 -29.65 -13.11
CA VAL A 54 -11.76 -29.38 -14.19
C VAL A 54 -10.34 -29.19 -13.63
N LEU A 55 -10.22 -28.64 -12.42
CA LEU A 55 -8.95 -28.35 -11.76
C LEU A 55 -8.31 -29.58 -11.08
N TYR A 56 -8.93 -30.77 -11.18
CA TYR A 56 -8.42 -31.98 -10.55
C TYR A 56 -7.02 -32.37 -11.05
N LYS A 57 -6.71 -32.10 -12.33
CA LYS A 57 -5.40 -32.40 -12.92
C LYS A 57 -4.37 -31.30 -12.72
N ASP A 58 -4.81 -30.04 -12.68
CA ASP A 58 -3.94 -28.88 -12.63
C ASP A 58 -3.31 -28.68 -11.23
N GLU A 59 -3.97 -29.19 -10.19
CA GLU A 59 -3.53 -29.13 -8.78
C GLU A 59 -2.92 -27.76 -8.39
N PRO A 60 -3.65 -26.63 -8.56
CA PRO A 60 -3.12 -25.28 -8.29
C PRO A 60 -2.78 -25.08 -6.80
N ASP A 61 -1.86 -24.16 -6.51
CA ASP A 61 -1.37 -23.91 -5.14
C ASP A 61 -2.45 -23.34 -4.20
N TRP A 62 -3.29 -22.46 -4.72
CA TRP A 62 -4.35 -21.81 -3.96
C TRP A 62 -5.68 -22.01 -4.66
N VAL A 63 -6.67 -22.46 -3.89
CA VAL A 63 -8.02 -22.70 -4.38
C VAL A 63 -9.05 -22.13 -3.45
N LEU A 64 -10.13 -21.65 -4.05
CA LEU A 64 -11.37 -21.33 -3.36
C LEU A 64 -12.39 -22.42 -3.65
N PHE A 65 -13.15 -22.81 -2.65
CA PHE A 65 -14.22 -23.80 -2.78
C PHE A 65 -15.54 -23.24 -2.25
N GLN A 66 -16.67 -23.77 -2.73
CA GLN A 66 -17.97 -23.38 -2.21
C GLN A 66 -18.37 -24.23 -1.00
N GLU A 67 -18.22 -25.55 -1.15
CA GLU A 67 -18.63 -26.52 -0.13
C GLU A 67 -17.68 -27.71 -0.06
N ILE A 68 -17.75 -28.42 1.07
CA ILE A 68 -16.98 -29.64 1.33
C ILE A 68 -17.98 -30.76 1.52
N VAL A 69 -17.90 -31.79 0.68
CA VAL A 69 -18.77 -32.97 0.70
C VAL A 69 -17.93 -34.19 1.05
N GLN A 70 -18.43 -35.04 1.93
CA GLN A 70 -17.77 -36.31 2.25
C GLN A 70 -18.20 -37.37 1.23
N VAL A 71 -17.24 -37.83 0.41
CA VAL A 71 -17.45 -38.86 -0.61
C VAL A 71 -16.47 -39.99 -0.32
N ASN A 72 -16.98 -41.22 -0.13
CA ASN A 72 -16.17 -42.41 0.16
C ASN A 72 -15.16 -42.19 1.31
N ASP A 73 -15.64 -41.60 2.40
CA ASP A 73 -14.88 -41.23 3.60
C ASP A 73 -13.77 -40.17 3.40
N LYS A 74 -13.66 -39.59 2.20
CA LYS A 74 -12.77 -38.45 1.91
C LYS A 74 -13.56 -37.16 1.83
N LYS A 75 -12.99 -36.08 2.36
CA LYS A 75 -13.57 -34.73 2.26
C LYS A 75 -13.16 -34.11 0.93
N CYS A 76 -14.10 -34.00 0.01
CA CYS A 76 -13.90 -33.43 -1.32
C CYS A 76 -14.46 -32.02 -1.41
N MET A 77 -13.72 -31.11 -2.02
CA MET A 77 -14.12 -29.74 -2.30
C MET A 77 -14.87 -29.68 -3.63
N GLN A 78 -16.06 -29.07 -3.63
CA GLN A 78 -16.87 -28.86 -4.83
C GLN A 78 -16.90 -27.37 -5.23
N ASN A 79 -17.17 -27.14 -6.52
CA ASN A 79 -17.18 -25.81 -7.16
C ASN A 79 -15.88 -25.03 -6.90
N VAL A 80 -14.76 -25.65 -7.27
CA VAL A 80 -13.41 -25.14 -6.99
C VAL A 80 -12.99 -24.12 -8.03
N MET A 81 -12.29 -23.08 -7.59
CA MET A 81 -11.72 -22.01 -8.41
C MET A 81 -10.26 -21.76 -8.05
N THR A 82 -9.42 -21.46 -9.04
CA THR A 82 -8.02 -21.04 -8.84
C THR A 82 -7.94 -19.65 -8.21
N VAL A 83 -7.06 -19.47 -7.23
CA VAL A 83 -6.79 -18.18 -6.60
C VAL A 83 -5.33 -17.80 -6.82
N GLU A 84 -5.07 -16.52 -7.14
CA GLU A 84 -3.71 -15.98 -7.20
C GLU A 84 -3.33 -15.44 -5.81
N SER A 85 -2.14 -15.78 -5.33
CA SER A 85 -1.66 -15.38 -4.00
C SER A 85 -1.60 -13.86 -3.84
N GLU A 86 -1.29 -13.12 -4.91
CA GLU A 86 -1.22 -11.66 -4.94
C GLU A 86 -2.56 -10.97 -4.65
N TRP A 87 -3.68 -11.65 -4.90
CA TRP A 87 -5.00 -11.06 -4.69
C TRP A 87 -5.44 -11.16 -3.23
N LEU A 88 -4.93 -12.12 -2.46
CA LEU A 88 -5.35 -12.37 -1.08
C LEU A 88 -5.12 -11.17 -0.14
N PRO A 89 -3.97 -10.47 -0.16
CA PRO A 89 -3.75 -9.30 0.70
C PRO A 89 -4.73 -8.15 0.44
N ARG A 90 -5.23 -8.05 -0.80
CA ARG A 90 -6.15 -7.00 -1.24
C ARG A 90 -7.61 -7.38 -1.00
N LEU A 91 -7.99 -8.62 -1.33
CA LEU A 91 -9.39 -9.08 -1.29
C LEU A 91 -9.80 -9.64 0.07
N ALA A 92 -8.87 -10.26 0.80
CA ALA A 92 -9.11 -10.94 2.07
C ALA A 92 -8.24 -10.35 3.18
N ASN A 93 -8.12 -9.02 3.20
CA ASN A 93 -7.30 -8.27 4.17
C ASN A 93 -7.63 -8.59 5.64
N ALA A 94 -8.88 -8.96 5.95
CA ALA A 94 -9.31 -9.33 7.32
C ALA A 94 -8.68 -10.63 7.83
N TYR A 95 -8.26 -11.52 6.93
CA TYR A 95 -7.61 -12.79 7.25
C TYR A 95 -6.09 -12.73 7.04
N CYS A 96 -5.55 -11.57 6.68
CA CYS A 96 -4.12 -11.38 6.47
C CYS A 96 -3.49 -10.76 7.72
N GLU A 97 -2.37 -11.33 8.15
CA GLU A 97 -1.48 -10.74 9.14
C GLU A 97 -0.30 -10.08 8.44
N PHE A 98 0.05 -8.85 8.85
CA PHE A 98 1.11 -8.07 8.25
C PHE A 98 2.24 -7.85 9.25
N GLY A 99 3.39 -8.44 8.96
CA GLY A 99 4.63 -8.23 9.69
C GLY A 99 5.46 -7.08 9.12
N THR A 100 6.32 -6.50 9.96
CA THR A 100 7.32 -5.52 9.54
C THR A 100 8.54 -6.22 8.93
N VAL A 101 9.15 -5.60 7.91
CA VAL A 101 10.39 -6.07 7.30
C VAL A 101 11.53 -5.18 7.78
N LYS A 102 12.66 -5.80 8.21
CA LYS A 102 13.73 -5.10 8.94
C LYS A 102 14.50 -4.06 8.11
N ASP A 103 14.43 -4.11 6.78
CA ASP A 103 15.15 -3.18 5.89
C ASP A 103 14.28 -2.69 4.72
N ALA A 104 12.96 -2.64 4.91
CA ALA A 104 12.07 -2.14 3.87
C ALA A 104 12.19 -0.62 3.72
N GLU A 105 12.82 -0.18 2.63
CA GLU A 105 12.83 1.22 2.27
C GLU A 105 11.46 1.66 1.74
N PRO A 106 10.87 2.73 2.27
CA PRO A 106 9.65 3.30 1.71
C PRO A 106 9.90 3.78 0.28
N LYS A 107 8.89 3.68 -0.56
CA LYS A 107 8.90 4.17 -1.95
C LYS A 107 7.58 4.88 -2.23
N TYR A 108 7.61 5.86 -3.12
CA TYR A 108 6.37 6.49 -3.57
C TYR A 108 5.83 5.73 -4.77
N ASP A 109 4.64 5.15 -4.64
CA ASP A 109 3.95 4.48 -5.73
C ASP A 109 3.02 5.49 -6.41
N ARG A 110 3.30 5.75 -7.69
CA ARG A 110 2.53 6.69 -8.51
C ARG A 110 1.13 6.17 -8.84
N SER A 111 0.93 4.86 -8.87
CA SER A 111 -0.37 4.26 -9.23
C SER A 111 -1.37 4.35 -8.08
N GLU A 112 -0.92 4.13 -6.86
CA GLU A 112 -1.72 4.25 -5.63
C GLU A 112 -1.65 5.68 -5.03
N ASP A 113 -0.82 6.55 -5.59
CA ASP A 113 -0.58 7.93 -5.12
C ASP A 113 -0.27 8.01 -3.61
N ALA A 114 0.57 7.08 -3.15
CA ALA A 114 0.87 6.90 -1.74
C ALA A 114 2.32 6.46 -1.52
N VAL A 115 2.86 6.82 -0.36
CA VAL A 115 4.13 6.25 0.10
C VAL A 115 3.86 4.85 0.65
N VAL A 116 4.43 3.85 -0.01
CA VAL A 116 4.28 2.43 0.31
C VAL A 116 5.55 1.87 0.94
N VAL A 117 5.37 0.89 1.82
CA VAL A 117 6.45 0.13 2.47
C VAL A 117 6.17 -1.36 2.28
N ALA A 118 7.24 -2.15 2.08
CA ALA A 118 7.13 -3.59 1.99
C ALA A 118 6.82 -4.20 3.36
N HIS A 119 5.75 -4.98 3.43
CA HIS A 119 5.34 -5.75 4.60
C HIS A 119 5.33 -7.24 4.26
N LYS A 120 5.74 -8.09 5.20
CA LYS A 120 5.56 -9.53 5.07
C LYS A 120 4.11 -9.86 5.32
N CYS A 121 3.48 -10.58 4.40
CA CYS A 121 2.08 -10.96 4.49
C CYS A 121 1.95 -12.46 4.77
N SER A 122 1.16 -12.81 5.78
CA SER A 122 0.75 -14.16 6.11
C SER A 122 -0.77 -14.27 6.04
N PHE A 123 -1.30 -15.41 5.61
CA PHE A 123 -2.73 -15.62 5.43
C PHE A 123 -3.28 -16.71 6.35
N GLY A 124 -4.39 -16.37 7.00
CA GLY A 124 -5.21 -17.25 7.83
C GLY A 124 -4.53 -17.74 9.09
N ASP A 125 -5.27 -18.53 9.87
CA ASP A 125 -4.84 -19.07 11.17
C ASP A 125 -3.59 -19.98 11.06
N ARG A 126 -3.29 -20.43 9.84
CA ARG A 126 -2.14 -21.29 9.52
C ARG A 126 -0.89 -20.50 9.13
N ASN A 127 -0.95 -19.16 9.15
CA ASN A 127 0.17 -18.27 8.84
C ASN A 127 0.88 -18.63 7.53
N TRP A 128 0.09 -18.91 6.49
CA TRP A 128 0.62 -19.22 5.18
C TRP A 128 1.32 -17.98 4.61
N SER A 129 2.63 -18.05 4.41
CA SER A 129 3.39 -16.94 3.83
C SER A 129 2.92 -16.65 2.40
N LEU A 130 2.53 -15.40 2.18
CA LEU A 130 2.17 -14.84 0.87
C LEU A 130 3.31 -14.00 0.25
N GLY A 131 4.43 -13.86 0.97
CA GLY A 131 5.58 -13.07 0.54
C GLY A 131 5.52 -11.62 1.01
N GLU A 132 6.15 -10.73 0.24
CA GLU A 132 6.24 -9.30 0.56
C GLU A 132 5.26 -8.51 -0.29
N VAL A 133 4.49 -7.65 0.36
CA VAL A 133 3.43 -6.86 -0.26
C VAL A 133 3.61 -5.41 0.14
N ASN A 134 3.54 -4.51 -0.84
CA ASN A 134 3.60 -3.07 -0.61
C ASN A 134 2.28 -2.59 0.01
N ARG A 135 2.37 -1.87 1.13
CA ARG A 135 1.22 -1.29 1.81
C ARG A 135 1.45 0.20 2.04
N PRO A 136 0.41 1.04 1.92
CA PRO A 136 0.50 2.45 2.28
C PRO A 136 0.95 2.60 3.74
N MET A 137 1.89 3.52 3.98
CA MET A 137 2.31 3.86 5.32
C MET A 137 1.15 4.47 6.12
N ALA A 138 1.14 4.21 7.43
CA ALA A 138 0.20 4.84 8.34
C ALA A 138 0.42 6.37 8.39
N SER A 139 -0.66 7.10 8.58
CA SER A 139 -0.68 8.56 8.76
C SER A 139 0.08 8.97 10.03
N ASN A 140 1.36 9.31 9.92
CA ASN A 140 2.20 9.77 11.02
C ASN A 140 3.26 10.79 10.53
N LEU A 141 3.98 11.44 11.45
CA LEU A 141 5.05 12.39 11.09
C LEU A 141 6.16 11.79 10.21
N VAL A 142 6.35 10.47 10.27
CA VAL A 142 7.34 9.75 9.46
C VAL A 142 6.90 9.71 7.99
N LEU A 143 5.60 9.50 7.73
CA LEU A 143 5.03 9.58 6.39
C LEU A 143 5.31 10.94 5.74
N TYR A 144 5.05 12.06 6.42
CA TYR A 144 5.31 13.39 5.83
C TYR A 144 6.80 13.61 5.53
N ARG A 145 7.70 13.07 6.37
CA ARG A 145 9.15 13.14 6.11
C ARG A 145 9.54 12.38 4.86
N HIS A 146 8.99 11.17 4.68
CA HIS A 146 9.21 10.39 3.46
C HIS A 146 8.56 11.04 2.24
N PHE A 147 7.35 11.55 2.39
CA PHE A 147 6.67 12.28 1.32
C PHE A 147 7.45 13.51 0.89
N ALA A 148 7.92 14.33 1.83
CA ALA A 148 8.78 15.48 1.54
C ALA A 148 10.09 15.06 0.86
N ARG A 149 10.70 13.94 1.27
CA ARG A 149 11.84 13.35 0.56
C ARG A 149 11.50 13.06 -0.90
N PHE A 150 10.39 12.36 -1.18
CA PHE A 150 9.98 12.03 -2.55
C PHE A 150 9.52 13.24 -3.37
N PHE A 151 9.01 14.27 -2.70
CA PHE A 151 8.68 15.55 -3.30
C PHE A 151 9.94 16.29 -3.78
N LEU A 152 10.96 16.39 -2.92
CA LEU A 152 12.25 16.99 -3.27
C LEU A 152 13.01 16.20 -4.33
N ASP A 153 12.89 14.87 -4.30
CA ASP A 153 13.47 13.95 -5.29
C ASP A 153 12.77 14.02 -6.65
N GLY A 154 11.61 14.69 -6.74
CA GLY A 154 10.82 14.78 -7.98
C GLY A 154 10.02 13.52 -8.33
N SER A 155 10.04 12.50 -7.47
CA SER A 155 9.22 11.28 -7.62
C SER A 155 7.71 11.58 -7.62
N VAL A 156 7.28 12.56 -6.82
CA VAL A 156 5.88 13.03 -6.75
C VAL A 156 5.55 13.96 -7.92
N CYS A 157 6.49 14.83 -8.29
CA CYS A 157 6.34 15.85 -9.33
C CYS A 157 7.51 15.76 -10.32
N PRO A 158 7.33 15.08 -11.47
CA PRO A 158 8.39 14.91 -12.47
C PRO A 158 9.08 16.20 -12.92
N PRO A 159 8.40 17.37 -13.02
CA PRO A 159 9.09 18.62 -13.38
C PRO A 159 10.15 19.06 -12.37
N LEU A 160 10.06 18.65 -11.10
CA LEU A 160 11.04 18.98 -10.07
C LEU A 160 12.27 18.06 -10.10
N ALA A 161 12.20 16.92 -10.81
CA ALA A 161 13.29 15.96 -10.88
C ALA A 161 14.57 16.55 -11.50
N GLU A 162 14.46 17.57 -12.37
CA GLU A 162 15.61 18.27 -12.95
C GLU A 162 16.48 18.97 -11.90
N TYR A 163 15.88 19.34 -10.76
CA TYR A 163 16.55 20.04 -9.68
C TYR A 163 17.04 19.11 -8.57
N ALA A 164 16.65 17.83 -8.58
CA ALA A 164 16.93 16.87 -7.50
C ALA A 164 18.45 16.73 -7.21
N ASP A 165 19.28 16.68 -8.25
CA ASP A 165 20.74 16.59 -8.13
C ASP A 165 21.41 17.93 -7.79
N LYS A 166 20.69 19.05 -7.99
CA LYS A 166 21.19 20.41 -7.79
C LYS A 166 20.79 20.98 -6.42
N LEU A 167 20.09 20.22 -5.59
CA LEU A 167 19.66 20.64 -4.26
C LEU A 167 20.88 20.92 -3.37
N LEU A 168 20.72 21.91 -2.49
CA LEU A 168 21.73 22.27 -1.49
C LEU A 168 21.99 21.13 -0.50
N LEU A 169 21.01 20.23 -0.31
CA LEU A 169 21.13 19.03 0.50
C LEU A 169 20.41 17.86 -0.17
N SER A 170 20.92 16.66 0.07
CA SER A 170 20.24 15.43 -0.35
C SER A 170 18.84 15.35 0.27
N PRO A 171 17.81 14.94 -0.50
CA PRO A 171 16.46 14.68 0.01
C PRO A 171 16.42 13.69 1.18
N ALA A 172 17.40 12.78 1.27
CA ALA A 172 17.54 11.83 2.38
C ALA A 172 17.82 12.52 3.73
N THR A 173 18.13 13.81 3.75
CA THR A 173 18.27 14.56 5.01
C THR A 173 16.95 14.67 5.77
N MET A 174 15.79 14.71 5.11
CA MET A 174 14.46 14.80 5.75
C MET A 174 14.16 13.66 6.75
N ILE A 175 14.72 12.47 6.50
CA ILE A 175 14.47 11.27 7.29
C ILE A 175 15.49 11.07 8.42
N LYS A 176 16.56 11.87 8.47
CA LYS A 176 17.62 11.70 9.47
C LYS A 176 17.18 12.21 10.85
N PRO A 177 17.67 11.61 11.96
CA PRO A 177 17.29 12.03 13.32
C PRO A 177 17.58 13.49 13.62
N TRP A 178 18.71 14.01 13.10
CA TRP A 178 19.14 15.40 13.28
C TRP A 178 18.39 16.39 12.39
N ALA A 179 17.51 15.94 11.50
CA ALA A 179 16.75 16.82 10.61
C ALA A 179 15.84 17.81 11.36
N LYS A 180 15.55 17.60 12.64
CA LYS A 180 14.82 18.58 13.47
C LYS A 180 15.64 19.82 13.80
N LEU A 181 16.97 19.72 13.79
CA LEU A 181 17.85 20.84 14.12
C LEU A 181 17.96 21.85 12.98
N GLN A 182 17.50 21.49 11.78
CA GLN A 182 17.64 22.31 10.61
C GLN A 182 16.33 23.03 10.30
N GLN A 183 16.38 24.36 10.24
CA GLN A 183 15.16 25.15 10.08
C GLN A 183 14.43 24.86 8.76
N ARG A 184 15.16 24.57 7.68
CA ARG A 184 14.59 24.30 6.34
C ARG A 184 13.73 23.03 6.27
N THR A 185 14.14 21.99 6.99
CA THR A 185 13.49 20.67 7.01
C THR A 185 12.23 20.77 7.86
N GLU A 186 12.28 21.52 8.96
CA GLU A 186 11.10 21.82 9.78
C GLU A 186 10.12 22.73 9.06
N ARG A 187 10.55 23.76 8.34
CA ARG A 187 9.66 24.64 7.56
C ARG A 187 8.87 23.84 6.53
N LEU A 188 9.54 23.03 5.71
CA LEU A 188 8.90 22.18 4.72
C LEU A 188 7.94 21.16 5.37
N LEU A 189 8.36 20.53 6.46
CA LEU A 189 7.53 19.57 7.18
C LEU A 189 6.28 20.23 7.80
N ASN A 190 6.46 21.40 8.42
CA ASN A 190 5.38 22.15 9.05
C ASN A 190 4.39 22.65 8.01
N ALA A 191 4.85 23.15 6.85
CA ALA A 191 3.96 23.57 5.77
C ALA A 191 3.05 22.41 5.29
N LEU A 192 3.60 21.20 5.18
CA LEU A 192 2.83 19.99 4.83
C LEU A 192 1.81 19.60 5.90
N VAL A 193 2.14 19.76 7.18
CA VAL A 193 1.26 19.42 8.31
C VAL A 193 0.20 20.51 8.57
N GLU A 194 0.59 21.78 8.48
CA GLU A 194 -0.24 22.95 8.82
C GLU A 194 -1.41 23.14 7.85
N TYR A 195 -1.23 22.77 6.57
CA TYR A 195 -2.33 22.81 5.60
C TYR A 195 -3.51 21.91 6.02
N GLU A 196 -3.26 20.84 6.77
CA GLU A 196 -4.32 19.98 7.32
C GLU A 196 -5.15 20.69 8.38
N VAL A 197 -4.54 21.57 9.17
CA VAL A 197 -5.17 22.29 10.28
C VAL A 197 -5.93 23.53 9.78
N CYS A 198 -5.39 24.25 8.80
CA CYS A 198 -5.96 25.51 8.35
C CYS A 198 -7.25 25.34 7.52
N PHE A 199 -7.42 24.22 6.80
CA PHE A 199 -8.69 23.89 6.13
C PHE A 199 -9.83 23.68 7.16
N PHE A 200 -9.49 23.20 8.35
CA PHE A 200 -10.44 22.86 9.40
C PHE A 200 -11.06 24.09 10.08
N MET A 201 -10.31 25.19 10.19
CA MET A 201 -10.71 26.38 10.95
C MET A 201 -11.65 27.34 10.21
N ARG A 202 -11.86 27.17 8.91
CA ARG A 202 -12.68 28.10 8.10
C ARG A 202 -14.18 27.74 8.03
N GLY A 203 -14.67 26.70 8.72
CA GLY A 203 -16.05 26.27 8.49
C GLY A 203 -16.78 25.34 9.48
N CYS A 204 -16.35 25.10 10.72
CA CYS A 204 -17.11 24.20 11.62
C CYS A 204 -17.19 24.66 13.08
N PHE A 205 -18.42 24.86 13.54
CA PHE A 205 -18.79 25.03 14.95
C PHE A 205 -18.43 23.77 15.77
N ILE A 206 -17.73 24.03 16.87
CA ILE A 206 -16.97 23.20 17.83
C ILE A 206 -17.46 21.78 18.27
N ILE A 207 -18.62 21.21 17.89
CA ILE A 207 -19.17 20.07 18.69
C ILE A 207 -19.32 18.71 17.95
N ILE A 208 -19.13 18.61 16.62
CA ILE A 208 -19.23 17.31 15.90
C ILE A 208 -17.85 16.62 15.70
N LEU A 209 -16.80 17.16 16.33
CA LEU A 209 -15.41 16.99 15.91
C LEU A 209 -14.85 15.56 15.99
N VAL A 210 -15.03 14.81 17.08
CA VAL A 210 -14.05 13.76 17.41
C VAL A 210 -14.11 12.53 16.47
N THR A 211 -15.30 12.14 16.00
CA THR A 211 -15.46 10.95 15.14
C THR A 211 -15.37 11.28 13.65
N LEU A 212 -15.94 12.42 13.21
CA LEU A 212 -15.83 12.89 11.83
C LEU A 212 -14.41 13.39 11.51
N LEU A 213 -13.68 13.99 12.46
CA LEU A 213 -12.28 14.35 12.28
C LEU A 213 -11.43 13.15 11.88
N SER A 214 -11.56 11.99 12.53
CA SER A 214 -10.72 10.83 12.18
C SER A 214 -10.89 10.35 10.73
N ARG A 215 -12.12 10.43 10.19
CA ARG A 215 -12.45 10.08 8.80
C ARG A 215 -12.11 11.21 7.82
N ILE A 216 -12.19 12.46 8.26
CA ILE A 216 -11.87 13.66 7.48
C ILE A 216 -10.34 13.85 7.38
N ILE A 217 -9.59 13.65 8.47
CA ILE A 217 -8.11 13.72 8.53
C ILE A 217 -7.49 12.72 7.55
N LYS A 218 -7.99 11.46 7.49
CA LYS A 218 -7.52 10.49 6.48
C LYS A 218 -7.75 10.93 5.03
N LYS A 219 -8.73 11.81 4.77
CA LYS A 219 -9.07 12.32 3.43
C LYS A 219 -8.38 13.65 3.08
N LEU A 220 -7.75 14.30 4.05
CA LEU A 220 -7.20 15.65 3.90
C LEU A 220 -5.67 15.71 3.87
N GLN A 221 -5.00 14.57 3.99
CA GLN A 221 -3.55 14.55 4.04
C GLN A 221 -2.93 14.99 2.72
N VAL A 222 -2.03 15.97 2.78
CA VAL A 222 -1.23 16.42 1.62
C VAL A 222 -0.02 15.49 1.43
N THR A 223 -0.26 14.19 1.51
CA THR A 223 0.73 13.12 1.33
C THR A 223 0.53 12.38 0.02
N SER A 224 -0.34 12.94 -0.85
CA SER A 224 -0.63 12.47 -2.21
C SER A 224 -0.50 13.62 -3.21
N ARG A 225 -0.08 13.28 -4.42
CA ARG A 225 0.06 14.19 -5.56
C ARG A 225 -1.29 14.77 -5.96
N ALA A 226 -2.34 13.96 -6.00
CA ALA A 226 -3.70 14.43 -6.30
C ALA A 226 -4.11 15.54 -5.35
N ARG A 227 -3.80 15.40 -4.05
CA ARG A 227 -4.10 16.43 -3.06
C ARG A 227 -3.26 17.69 -3.29
N LEU A 228 -1.95 17.57 -3.54
CA LEU A 228 -1.11 18.72 -3.88
C LEU A 228 -1.66 19.51 -5.07
N LEU A 229 -2.12 18.83 -6.12
CA LEU A 229 -2.72 19.48 -7.29
C LEU A 229 -4.00 20.25 -6.94
N GLU A 230 -4.86 19.70 -6.08
CA GLU A 230 -6.05 20.41 -5.58
C GLU A 230 -5.66 21.64 -4.75
N VAL A 231 -4.63 21.52 -3.93
CA VAL A 231 -4.12 22.65 -3.14
C VAL A 231 -3.57 23.74 -4.03
N TRP A 232 -2.79 23.39 -5.06
CA TRP A 232 -2.25 24.37 -6.02
C TRP A 232 -3.30 25.06 -6.86
N LYS A 233 -4.46 24.43 -7.10
CA LYS A 233 -5.61 25.11 -7.71
C LYS A 233 -6.16 26.25 -6.84
N MET A 234 -6.07 26.10 -5.52
CA MET A 234 -6.54 27.11 -4.55
C MET A 234 -5.46 28.13 -4.19
N ARG A 235 -4.21 27.68 -4.06
CA ARG A 235 -3.02 28.49 -3.73
C ARG A 235 -1.87 28.05 -4.63
N SER A 236 -1.68 28.76 -5.73
CA SER A 236 -0.64 28.42 -6.72
C SER A 236 0.77 28.42 -6.13
N GLU A 237 1.05 29.26 -5.13
CA GLU A 237 2.37 29.42 -4.50
C GLU A 237 2.61 28.49 -3.29
N TYR A 238 1.65 27.62 -2.94
CA TYR A 238 1.82 26.72 -1.80
C TYR A 238 3.06 25.83 -1.94
N LEU A 239 3.93 25.77 -0.91
CA LEU A 239 5.24 25.08 -0.89
C LEU A 239 6.36 25.71 -1.73
N LEU A 240 6.12 26.83 -2.40
CA LEU A 240 7.14 27.47 -3.24
C LEU A 240 8.30 27.99 -2.38
N ASP A 241 8.02 28.81 -1.38
CA ASP A 241 9.05 29.39 -0.51
C ASP A 241 9.84 28.31 0.23
N GLU A 242 9.14 27.31 0.74
CA GLU A 242 9.75 26.17 1.42
C GLU A 242 10.62 25.35 0.47
N TYR A 243 10.24 25.19 -0.81
CA TYR A 243 11.06 24.50 -1.80
C TYR A 243 12.27 25.34 -2.25
N LEU A 244 12.12 26.66 -2.40
CA LEU A 244 13.22 27.56 -2.76
C LEU A 244 14.33 27.55 -1.71
N GLU A 245 14.01 27.33 -0.44
CA GLU A 245 15.03 27.11 0.58
C GLU A 245 15.94 25.92 0.27
N TRP A 246 15.49 24.90 -0.48
CA TRP A 246 16.25 23.70 -0.85
C TRP A 246 17.13 23.87 -2.09
N VAL A 247 16.83 24.86 -2.91
CA VAL A 247 17.48 25.10 -4.20
C VAL A 247 18.49 26.25 -4.08
N PRO A 248 19.66 26.18 -4.75
CA PRO A 248 20.57 27.32 -4.84
C PRO A 248 19.89 28.55 -5.43
N ARG A 249 20.25 29.75 -4.94
CA ARG A 249 19.61 31.02 -5.36
C ARG A 249 19.62 31.27 -6.86
N CYS A 250 20.63 30.78 -7.58
CA CYS A 250 20.74 30.93 -9.03
C CYS A 250 19.62 30.23 -9.83
N PHE A 251 18.92 29.25 -9.24
CA PHE A 251 17.80 28.57 -9.88
C PHE A 251 16.43 29.06 -9.39
N HIS A 252 16.38 30.02 -8.45
CA HIS A 252 15.12 30.49 -7.86
C HIS A 252 14.16 31.04 -8.92
N ASP A 253 14.65 31.90 -9.82
CA ASP A 253 13.83 32.49 -10.88
C ASP A 253 13.25 31.42 -11.82
N SER A 254 14.06 30.41 -12.16
CA SER A 254 13.64 29.30 -13.04
C SER A 254 12.55 28.45 -12.38
N VAL A 255 12.71 28.15 -11.09
CA VAL A 255 11.73 27.39 -10.30
C VAL A 255 10.43 28.17 -10.13
N GLN A 256 10.50 29.46 -9.78
CA GLN A 256 9.33 30.32 -9.62
C GLN A 256 8.53 30.43 -10.92
N LEU A 257 9.19 30.58 -12.06
CA LEU A 257 8.54 30.64 -13.37
C LEU A 257 7.87 29.32 -13.75
N ALA A 258 8.49 28.19 -13.40
CA ALA A 258 7.96 26.86 -13.66
C ALA A 258 6.81 26.47 -12.70
N TRP A 259 6.68 27.14 -11.56
CA TRP A 259 5.69 26.84 -10.54
C TRP A 259 4.24 27.13 -10.97
N PRO A 260 3.23 26.37 -10.53
CA PRO A 260 3.31 25.06 -9.88
C PRO A 260 3.78 23.96 -10.85
N PRO A 261 4.54 22.95 -10.36
CA PRO A 261 5.12 21.89 -11.18
C PRO A 261 4.07 20.83 -11.53
N THR A 262 3.20 21.14 -12.48
CA THR A 262 2.18 20.23 -13.02
C THR A 262 2.63 19.58 -14.32
N ASP A 263 2.23 18.32 -14.55
CA ASP A 263 2.56 17.57 -15.77
C ASP A 263 1.98 18.21 -17.05
N GLU A 264 1.00 19.13 -16.92
CA GLU A 264 0.33 19.77 -18.06
C GLU A 264 1.29 20.67 -18.86
N LYS A 265 2.26 21.31 -18.21
CA LYS A 265 3.26 22.17 -18.89
C LYS A 265 4.29 21.40 -19.71
N GLN A 266 4.46 20.07 -19.51
CA GLN A 266 5.43 19.27 -20.27
C GLN A 266 4.89 18.76 -21.62
N LYS A 267 3.56 18.66 -21.77
CA LYS A 267 2.93 18.22 -23.03
C LYS A 267 3.03 19.26 -24.15
N SER A 268 3.14 20.55 -23.84
CA SER A 268 3.30 21.59 -24.87
C SER A 268 4.70 21.65 -25.48
N ASN A 269 5.73 21.16 -24.77
CA ASN A 269 7.13 21.22 -25.23
C ASN A 269 7.62 19.93 -25.91
N SER A 270 6.80 18.87 -25.91
CA SER A 270 7.10 17.58 -26.57
C SER A 270 6.33 17.36 -27.87
N ALA A 271 5.55 18.37 -28.31
CA ALA A 271 4.78 18.37 -29.56
C ALA A 271 5.40 19.27 -30.65
N LEU A 272 6.68 19.62 -30.52
CA LEU A 272 7.49 20.32 -31.53
C LEU A 272 8.71 19.49 -31.90
#